data_AF-A0A7Y5UMK0-F1
#
_entry.id   AF-A0A7Y5UMK0-F1
#
_cell.length_a   1.000
_cell.length_b   1.000
_cell.length_c   1.000
_cell.angle_alpha   90.00
_cell.angle_beta   90.00
_cell.angle_gamma   90.00
#
_symmetry.space_group_name_H-M   'P 1'
#
loop_
_entity.id
_entity.type
_entity.pdbx_description
1 polymer ?
#
loop_
_entity_poly.entity_id
_entity_poly.type
_entity_poly.pdbx_seq_one_letter_code
_entity_poly.pdbx_strand_id
1 'polypeptide(L)'
;MAEAARHRSAGDANSAFAALERAHVLGQLDFVPHLRVHWQMLRAGWAAGDRREVAGQLMRIALVPVGHLVGRLPVGNTGGSNVSAFKPMAIPPDLERLIEDRDR
;
A
#
# COMPACT_ATOMS: atom_id res chain seq x y z
N MET A 1 8.46 -4.02 1.94
CA MET A 1 9.33 -2.81 2.05
C MET A 1 10.75 -3.03 1.53
N ALA A 2 11.49 -4.04 2.01
CA ALA A 2 12.85 -4.31 1.55
C ALA A 2 12.93 -4.57 0.03
N GLU A 3 12.01 -5.36 -0.52
CA GLU A 3 11.88 -5.62 -1.94
C GLU A 3 11.70 -4.33 -2.77
N ALA A 4 10.77 -3.45 -2.36
CA ALA A 4 10.59 -2.14 -2.98
C ALA A 4 11.87 -1.29 -2.97
N ALA A 5 12.66 -1.34 -1.88
CA ALA A 5 13.94 -0.63 -1.81
C ALA A 5 14.98 -1.20 -2.79
N ARG A 6 15.03 -2.53 -2.95
CA ARG A 6 15.92 -3.20 -3.91
C ARG A 6 15.59 -2.82 -5.36
N HIS A 7 14.32 -2.88 -5.74
CA HIS A 7 13.90 -2.46 -7.09
C HIS A 7 14.20 -0.98 -7.35
N ARG A 8 13.98 -0.10 -6.36
CA ARG A 8 14.37 1.32 -6.48
C ARG A 8 15.87 1.50 -6.69
N SER A 9 16.72 0.78 -5.95
CA SER A 9 18.18 0.87 -6.16
C SER A 9 18.62 0.35 -7.52
N ALA A 10 17.84 -0.54 -8.14
CA ALA A 10 18.06 -1.03 -9.50
C ALA A 10 17.47 -0.13 -10.59
N GLY A 11 16.83 0.99 -10.23
CA GLY A 11 16.15 1.89 -11.19
C GLY A 11 14.80 1.37 -11.70
N ASP A 12 14.30 0.25 -11.19
CA ASP A 12 13.03 -0.34 -11.59
C ASP A 12 11.87 0.22 -10.73
N ALA A 13 11.37 1.39 -11.13
CA ALA A 13 10.29 2.06 -10.43
C ALA A 13 8.97 1.27 -10.43
N ASN A 14 8.69 0.52 -11.50
CA ASN A 14 7.45 -0.23 -11.64
C ASN A 14 7.42 -1.41 -10.67
N SER A 15 8.47 -2.22 -10.65
CA SER A 15 8.57 -3.34 -9.71
C SER A 15 8.67 -2.84 -8.26
N ALA A 16 9.32 -1.69 -8.04
CA ALA A 16 9.33 -1.07 -6.72
C ALA A 16 7.94 -0.68 -6.23
N PHE A 17 7.11 -0.13 -7.11
CA PHE A 17 5.74 0.26 -6.77
C PHE A 17 4.84 -0.98 -6.57
N ALA A 18 4.95 -1.99 -7.44
CA ALA A 18 4.24 -3.26 -7.26
C ALA A 18 4.59 -3.94 -5.91
N ALA A 19 5.85 -3.87 -5.47
CA ALA A 19 6.26 -4.35 -4.15
C ALA A 19 5.69 -3.52 -3.00
N LEU A 20 5.40 -2.22 -3.21
CA LEU A 20 4.66 -1.40 -2.24
C LEU A 20 3.19 -1.78 -2.19
N GLU A 21 2.54 -2.04 -3.32
CA GLU A 21 1.14 -2.48 -3.37
C GLU A 21 0.93 -3.79 -2.59
N ARG A 22 1.84 -4.75 -2.76
CA ARG A 22 1.82 -6.01 -2.01
C ARG A 22 2.06 -5.80 -0.52
N ALA A 23 3.04 -4.95 -0.16
CA ALA A 23 3.28 -4.59 1.22
C ALA A 23 2.08 -3.87 1.87
N HIS A 24 1.30 -3.12 1.09
CA HIS A 24 0.08 -2.48 1.54
C HIS A 24 -1.00 -3.49 1.89
N VAL A 25 -1.27 -4.46 1.01
CA VAL A 25 -2.24 -5.53 1.29
C VAL A 25 -1.85 -6.32 2.55
N LEU A 26 -0.57 -6.70 2.70
CA LEU A 26 -0.09 -7.44 3.88
C LEU A 26 -0.19 -6.65 5.19
N GLY A 27 0.14 -5.35 5.15
CA GLY A 27 0.13 -4.47 6.31
C GLY A 27 -1.20 -3.77 6.55
N GLN A 28 -2.24 -4.07 5.76
CA GLN A 28 -3.46 -3.25 5.70
C GLN A 28 -4.20 -3.19 7.04
N LEU A 29 -4.22 -4.30 7.78
CA LEU A 29 -4.89 -4.42 9.07
C LEU A 29 -4.08 -3.88 10.25
N ASP A 30 -2.79 -3.60 10.05
CA ASP A 30 -1.90 -3.06 11.07
C ASP A 30 -1.68 -1.56 10.87
N PHE A 31 -2.10 -0.72 11.83
CA PHE A 31 -2.07 0.74 11.68
C PHE A 31 -0.70 1.30 11.26
N VAL A 32 0.37 0.91 11.96
CA VAL A 32 1.71 1.44 11.71
C VAL A 32 2.27 0.99 10.35
N PRO A 33 2.25 -0.31 9.99
CA PRO A 33 2.60 -0.76 8.64
C PRO A 33 1.78 -0.08 7.53
N HIS A 34 0.46 0.05 7.71
CA HIS A 34 -0.44 0.68 6.75
C HIS A 34 -0.09 2.16 6.51
N LEU A 35 0.12 2.93 7.58
CA LEU A 35 0.51 4.33 7.43
C LEU A 35 1.89 4.47 6.78
N ARG A 36 2.83 3.59 7.17
CA ARG A 36 4.20 3.60 6.64
C ARG A 36 4.26 3.29 5.15
N VAL A 37 3.43 2.38 4.65
CA VAL A 37 3.41 2.06 3.21
C VAL A 37 2.86 3.22 2.37
N HIS A 38 1.81 3.90 2.83
CA HIS A 38 1.31 5.09 2.14
C HIS A 38 2.36 6.20 2.08
N TRP A 39 3.15 6.38 3.15
CA TRP A 39 4.28 7.31 3.11
C TRP A 39 5.33 6.93 2.06
N GLN A 40 5.61 5.63 1.88
CA GLN A 40 6.55 5.19 0.84
C GLN A 40 5.96 5.31 -0.58
N MET A 41 4.67 5.05 -0.76
CA MET A 41 3.97 5.28 -2.02
C MET A 41 3.96 6.78 -2.37
N LEU A 42 3.71 7.66 -1.41
CA LEU A 42 3.81 9.12 -1.58
C LEU A 42 5.20 9.53 -2.07
N ARG A 43 6.26 9.01 -1.43
CA ARG A 43 7.64 9.26 -1.85
C ARG A 43 7.92 8.73 -3.25
N ALA A 44 7.37 7.57 -3.62
CA ALA A 44 7.52 6.99 -4.95
C ALA A 44 6.84 7.87 -6.02
N GLY A 45 5.59 8.29 -5.78
CA GLY A 45 4.86 9.22 -6.66
C GLY A 45 5.58 10.56 -6.81
N TRP A 46 6.11 11.11 -5.71
CA TRP A 46 6.91 12.34 -5.74
C TRP A 46 8.18 12.19 -6.59
N ALA A 47 8.94 11.10 -6.39
CA ALA A 47 10.16 10.83 -7.15
C ALA A 47 9.89 10.61 -8.65
N ALA A 48 8.73 10.06 -8.99
CA ALA A 48 8.29 9.85 -10.38
C ALA A 48 7.64 11.09 -11.03
N GLY A 49 7.41 12.17 -10.27
CA GLY A 49 6.65 13.34 -10.75
C GLY A 49 5.14 13.05 -10.95
N ASP A 50 4.62 11.95 -10.40
CA ASP A 50 3.22 11.58 -10.53
C ASP A 50 2.36 12.35 -9.52
N ARG A 51 1.79 13.47 -9.99
CA ARG A 51 0.94 14.34 -9.18
C ARG A 51 -0.36 13.67 -8.74
N ARG A 52 -0.89 12.72 -9.54
CA ARG A 52 -2.11 11.98 -9.21
C ARG A 52 -1.84 11.07 -8.03
N GLU A 53 -0.71 10.37 -8.07
CA GLU A 53 -0.28 9.49 -6.98
C GLU A 53 -0.01 10.27 -5.70
N VAL A 54 0.70 11.41 -5.81
CA VAL A 54 0.95 12.29 -4.65
C VAL A 54 -0.36 12.73 -3.98
N ALA A 55 -1.32 13.24 -4.75
CA ALA A 55 -2.60 13.70 -4.20
C ALA A 55 -3.40 12.54 -3.58
N GLY A 56 -3.44 11.38 -4.24
CA GLY A 56 -4.17 10.22 -3.74
C GLY A 56 -3.56 9.61 -2.48
N GLN A 57 -2.23 9.65 -2.32
CA GLN A 57 -1.57 9.20 -1.10
C GLN A 57 -1.75 10.17 0.06
N LEU A 58 -1.73 11.49 -0.17
CA LEU A 58 -2.06 12.47 0.87
C LEU A 58 -3.47 12.25 1.43
N MET A 59 -4.45 12.02 0.54
CA MET A 59 -5.83 11.71 0.93
C MET A 59 -5.92 10.39 1.72
N ARG A 60 -5.22 9.34 1.28
CA ARG A 60 -5.20 8.04 1.98
C ARG A 60 -4.53 8.12 3.35
N ILE A 61 -3.42 8.85 3.49
CA ILE A 61 -2.78 9.09 4.79
C ILE A 61 -3.75 9.71 5.79
N ALA A 62 -4.60 10.66 5.33
CA ALA A 62 -5.63 11.25 6.18
C ALA A 62 -6.77 10.27 6.52
N LEU A 63 -7.10 9.33 5.63
CA LEU A 63 -8.14 8.33 5.83
C LEU A 63 -7.73 7.15 6.72
N VAL A 64 -6.44 6.77 6.75
CA VAL A 64 -5.95 5.61 7.52
C VAL A 64 -6.41 5.65 8.99
N PRO A 65 -6.24 6.74 9.76
CA PRO A 65 -6.73 6.78 11.15
C PRO A 65 -8.23 6.57 11.28
N VAL A 66 -9.02 7.14 10.36
CA VAL A 66 -10.48 7.02 10.37
C VAL A 66 -10.91 5.58 10.07
N GLY A 67 -10.32 4.95 9.04
CA GLY A 67 -10.62 3.58 8.66
C GLY A 67 -10.30 2.56 9.75
N HIS A 68 -9.16 2.72 10.43
CA HIS A 68 -8.76 1.89 11.56
C HIS A 68 -9.66 2.11 12.79
N LEU A 69 -10.03 3.36 13.10
CA LEU A 69 -10.92 3.65 14.23
C LEU A 69 -12.33 3.04 14.05
N VAL A 70 -12.87 3.07 12.83
CA VAL A 70 -14.20 2.53 12.51
C VAL A 70 -14.16 1.01 12.23
N GLY A 71 -12.96 0.42 12.13
CA GLY A 71 -12.78 -1.00 11.79
C GLY A 71 -13.23 -1.35 10.37
N ARG A 72 -13.30 -0.37 9.47
CA ARG A 72 -13.77 -0.55 8.08
C ARG A 72 -12.67 -0.18 7.10
N LEU A 73 -11.93 -1.20 6.67
CA LEU A 73 -10.88 -1.09 5.67
C LEU A 73 -11.26 -1.86 4.40
N PRO A 74 -10.92 -1.37 3.21
CA PRO A 74 -11.23 -2.02 1.93
C PRO A 74 -10.27 -3.20 1.70
N VAL A 75 -10.50 -4.33 2.35
CA VAL A 75 -9.60 -5.51 2.34
C VAL A 75 -9.15 -5.84 0.91
N GLY A 76 -7.83 -6.06 0.76
CA GLY A 76 -7.18 -6.41 -0.50
C GLY A 76 -6.91 -5.25 -1.47
N ASN A 77 -7.31 -4.02 -1.13
CA ASN A 77 -6.98 -2.85 -1.94
C ASN A 77 -5.46 -2.68 -2.07
N THR A 78 -4.96 -2.34 -3.26
CA THR A 78 -3.52 -2.23 -3.49
C THR A 78 -2.92 -0.90 -3.02
N GLY A 79 -3.75 0.09 -2.70
CA GLY A 79 -3.31 1.38 -2.15
C GLY A 79 -2.94 2.44 -3.19
N GLY A 80 -2.73 2.07 -4.46
CA GLY A 80 -2.41 3.00 -5.55
C GLY A 80 -3.56 3.97 -5.89
N SER A 81 -3.23 5.15 -6.42
CA SER A 81 -4.22 6.19 -6.78
C SER A 81 -4.88 5.96 -8.14
N ASN A 82 -4.49 4.89 -8.84
CA ASN A 82 -5.16 4.35 -10.02
C ASN A 82 -6.47 3.61 -9.69
N VAL A 83 -6.67 3.20 -8.43
CA VAL A 83 -7.89 2.56 -7.93
C VAL A 83 -8.59 3.43 -6.88
N SER A 84 -9.88 3.18 -6.64
CA SER A 84 -10.63 3.87 -5.58
C SER A 84 -10.12 3.46 -4.19
N ALA A 85 -10.02 4.42 -3.28
CA ALA A 85 -9.60 4.21 -1.89
C ALA A 85 -10.59 3.40 -1.07
N PHE A 86 -11.82 3.19 -1.56
CA PHE A 86 -12.89 2.46 -0.85
C PHE A 86 -13.26 1.15 -1.52
N LYS A 87 -12.53 0.73 -2.56
CA LYS A 87 -12.84 -0.48 -3.34
C LYS A 87 -12.18 -1.70 -2.67
N PRO A 88 -12.94 -2.66 -2.13
CA PRO A 88 -12.39 -3.96 -1.75
C PRO A 88 -11.91 -4.71 -2.99
N MET A 89 -10.88 -5.54 -2.85
CA MET A 89 -10.29 -6.29 -3.94
C MET A 89 -9.91 -7.69 -3.46
N ALA A 90 -9.80 -8.65 -4.38
CA ALA A 90 -9.34 -9.99 -4.05
C ALA A 90 -7.86 -9.95 -3.61
N ILE A 91 -7.53 -10.65 -2.52
CA ILE A 91 -6.16 -10.83 -2.08
C ILE A 91 -5.49 -11.88 -2.98
N PRO A 92 -4.31 -11.61 -3.56
CA PRO A 92 -3.54 -12.63 -4.28
C PRO A 92 -3.26 -13.86 -3.39
N PRO A 93 -3.40 -15.10 -3.91
CA PRO A 93 -3.28 -16.32 -3.09
C PRO A 93 -1.96 -16.47 -2.35
N ASP A 94 -0.88 -15.93 -2.90
CA ASP A 94 0.43 -15.91 -2.28
C ASP A 94 0.52 -14.93 -1.09
N LEU A 95 -0.23 -13.83 -1.11
CA LEU A 95 -0.34 -12.91 0.03
C LEU A 95 -1.29 -13.45 1.10
N GLU A 96 -2.37 -14.12 0.69
CA GLU A 96 -3.32 -14.74 1.60
C GLU A 96 -2.62 -15.76 2.53
N ARG A 97 -1.80 -16.66 1.96
CA ARG A 97 -1.00 -17.61 2.74
C ARG A 97 -0.06 -16.93 3.74
N LEU A 98 0.56 -15.81 3.35
CA LEU A 98 1.45 -15.07 4.26
C LEU A 98 0.70 -14.43 5.42
N ILE A 99 -0.54 -13.99 5.21
CA ILE A 99 -1.41 -13.46 6.26
C ILE A 99 -1.82 -14.59 7.20
N GLU A 100 -2.27 -15.72 6.66
CA GLU A 100 -2.64 -16.91 7.44
C GLU A 100 -1.47 -17.43 8.29
N ASP A 101 -0.26 -17.51 7.73
CA ASP A 101 0.93 -17.98 8.44
C ASP A 101 1.38 -17.01 9.55
N ARG A 102 1.12 -15.70 9.40
CA ARG A 102 1.42 -14.69 10.44
C ARG A 102 0.44 -14.79 11.61
N ASP A 103 -0.82 -15.08 11.32
CA ASP A 103 -1.93 -15.01 12.27
C ASP A 103 -2.16 -16.36 13.01
N ARG A 104 -1.34 -17.39 12.71
CA ARG A 104 -1.32 -18.70 13.37
C ARG A 104 -0.39 -18.71 14.59
#